data_AF-A0A924D7I1-F1
#
_entry.id   AF-A0A924D7I1-F1
#
_cell.length_a   1.000
_cell.length_b   1.000
_cell.length_c   1.000
_cell.angle_alpha   90.00
_cell.angle_beta   90.00
_cell.angle_gamma   90.00
#
_symmetry.space_group_name_H-M   'P 1'
#
loop_
_entity.id
_entity.type
_entity.pdbx_description
1 polymer ?
#
loop_
_entity_poly.entity_id
_entity_poly.type
_entity_poly.pdbx_seq_one_letter_code
_entity_poly.pdbx_strand_id
1 'polypeptide(L)'
;MEAGLDAPYVFCDLVIKTSDLKFSHLNPDSPKCKLDIIVHLKDYSIYFENKILLDAVFIVIQDLLGEKSFYENLNFVQLGKMPENTSSLIPIYELQEYIDVWHKS
;
A
#
# COMPACT_ATOMS: atom_id res chain seq x y z
N MET A 1 -10.16 -16.54 -9.78
CA MET A 1 -9.66 -15.99 -11.06
C MET A 1 -9.89 -14.50 -11.00
N GLU A 2 -8.90 -13.73 -10.59
CA GLU A 2 -9.03 -12.28 -10.42
C GLU A 2 -8.11 -11.59 -11.43
N ALA A 3 -8.50 -11.66 -12.70
CA ALA A 3 -7.74 -11.12 -13.83
C ALA A 3 -7.86 -9.59 -13.98
N GLY A 4 -8.37 -8.88 -12.97
CA GLY A 4 -8.62 -7.44 -12.99
C GLY A 4 -7.77 -6.60 -12.03
N LEU A 5 -7.28 -7.19 -10.92
CA LEU A 5 -6.61 -6.44 -9.86
C LEU A 5 -5.09 -6.27 -10.06
N ASP A 6 -4.47 -7.06 -10.95
CA ASP A 6 -3.04 -6.96 -11.29
C ASP A 6 -2.76 -6.05 -12.50
N ALA A 7 -3.70 -5.17 -12.85
CA ALA A 7 -3.47 -4.20 -13.90
C ALA A 7 -2.33 -3.23 -13.47
N PRO A 8 -1.32 -2.99 -14.32
CA PRO A 8 -0.30 -2.00 -14.04
C PRO A 8 -0.91 -0.59 -14.08
N TYR A 9 -0.76 0.15 -13.00
CA TYR A 9 -1.03 1.57 -12.93
C TYR A 9 0.12 2.35 -13.56
N VAL A 10 -0.20 3.18 -14.55
CA VAL A 10 0.78 3.94 -15.31
C VAL A 10 0.64 5.43 -14.97
N PHE A 11 1.67 5.99 -14.36
CA PHE A 11 1.76 7.38 -13.94
C PHE A 11 2.92 8.08 -14.67
N CYS A 12 2.63 8.72 -15.80
CA CYS A 12 3.65 9.29 -16.70
C CYS A 12 4.70 8.24 -17.13
N ASP A 13 5.81 8.13 -16.40
CA ASP A 13 6.93 7.19 -16.64
C ASP A 13 7.00 6.06 -15.59
N LEU A 14 6.16 6.12 -14.56
CA LEU A 14 6.12 5.19 -13.45
C LEU A 14 5.07 4.10 -13.71
N VAL A 15 5.49 2.84 -13.74
CA VAL A 15 4.59 1.69 -13.88
C VAL A 15 4.58 0.90 -12.59
N ILE A 16 3.44 0.85 -11.90
CA ILE A 16 3.25 0.16 -10.63
C ILE A 16 2.25 -0.97 -10.79
N LYS A 17 2.57 -2.17 -10.35
CA LYS A 17 1.62 -3.28 -10.25
C LYS A 17 1.28 -3.56 -8.80
N THR A 18 0.03 -3.91 -8.52
CA THR A 18 -0.39 -4.33 -7.17
C THR A 18 0.38 -5.56 -6.70
N SER A 19 0.77 -6.49 -7.59
CA SER A 19 1.64 -7.62 -7.22
C SER A 19 3.06 -7.22 -6.81
N ASP A 20 3.56 -6.07 -7.28
CA ASP A 20 4.88 -5.56 -6.91
C ASP A 20 4.85 -4.67 -5.66
N LEU A 21 3.63 -4.34 -5.19
CA LEU A 21 3.41 -3.59 -3.97
C LEU A 21 3.08 -4.53 -2.81
N LYS A 22 3.82 -4.36 -1.71
CA LYS A 22 3.48 -5.00 -0.44
C LYS A 22 3.44 -3.97 0.66
N PHE A 23 2.72 -4.23 1.74
CA PHE A 23 2.70 -3.35 2.88
C PHE A 23 3.05 -4.09 4.18
N SER A 24 3.41 -3.30 5.18
CA SER A 24 3.60 -3.74 6.56
C SER A 24 3.07 -2.69 7.53
N HIS A 25 2.78 -3.12 8.76
CA HIS A 25 2.43 -2.19 9.82
C HIS A 25 3.65 -1.41 10.30
N LEU A 26 3.52 -0.08 10.30
CA LEU A 26 4.52 0.81 10.89
C LEU A 26 4.44 0.78 12.42
N ASN A 27 3.22 0.83 12.98
CA ASN A 27 3.05 1.01 14.42
C ASN A 27 1.82 0.27 14.98
N PRO A 28 1.97 -0.96 15.49
CA PRO A 28 0.85 -1.74 16.03
C PRO A 28 0.31 -1.21 17.37
N ASP A 29 1.08 -0.36 18.07
CA ASP A 29 0.73 0.21 19.37
C ASP A 29 -0.09 1.52 19.28
N SER A 30 -0.34 2.01 18.05
CA SER A 30 -1.11 3.24 17.83
C SER A 30 -2.56 3.03 18.29
N PRO A 31 -3.19 3.99 19.00
CA PRO A 31 -4.52 3.82 19.57
C PRO A 31 -5.59 3.65 18.48
N LYS A 32 -5.86 2.39 18.12
CA LYS A 32 -7.08 1.70 17.64
C LYS A 32 -8.07 2.37 16.67
N CYS A 33 -7.84 3.59 16.19
CA CYS A 33 -8.74 4.22 15.21
C CYS A 33 -8.21 4.22 13.78
N LYS A 34 -6.88 4.26 13.60
CA LYS A 34 -6.29 4.36 12.27
C LYS A 34 -4.98 3.59 12.17
N LEU A 35 -4.69 3.12 10.97
CA LEU A 35 -3.56 2.28 10.64
C LEU A 35 -2.45 3.14 10.02
N ASP A 36 -1.24 2.95 10.53
CA ASP A 36 -0.03 3.49 9.97
C ASP A 36 0.67 2.35 9.20
N ILE A 37 0.77 2.48 7.87
CA ILE A 37 1.32 1.43 6.99
C ILE A 37 2.57 1.92 6.25
N ILE A 38 3.48 0.99 5.94
CA ILE A 38 4.59 1.20 5.02
C ILE A 38 4.36 0.37 3.78
N VAL A 39 4.31 1.00 2.61
CA VAL A 39 4.26 0.32 1.33
C VAL A 39 5.68 0.15 0.78
N HIS A 40 6.04 -1.11 0.58
CA HIS A 40 7.31 -1.55 0.06
C HIS A 40 7.22 -1.80 -1.44
N LEU A 41 8.14 -1.19 -2.19
CA LEU A 41 8.28 -1.39 -3.63
C LEU A 41 9.57 -2.13 -3.96
N LYS A 42 9.48 -3.04 -4.93
CA LYS A 42 10.62 -3.81 -5.43
C LYS A 42 11.68 -2.93 -6.11
N ASP A 43 11.23 -2.01 -6.98
CA ASP A 43 12.08 -1.07 -7.73
C ASP A 43 12.21 0.32 -7.06
N TYR A 44 12.03 0.38 -5.74
CA TYR A 44 12.05 1.64 -4.99
C TYR A 44 13.29 2.50 -5.25
N SER A 45 14.48 1.91 -5.39
CA SER A 45 15.72 2.66 -5.61
C SER A 45 15.77 3.43 -6.94
N ILE A 46 14.96 3.04 -7.93
CA ILE A 46 14.87 3.72 -9.23
C ILE A 46 13.91 4.92 -9.15
N TYR A 47 12.85 4.78 -8.36
CA TYR A 47 11.76 5.75 -8.29
C TYR A 47 11.74 6.60 -7.00
N PHE A 48 12.65 6.36 -6.05
CA PHE A 48 12.66 7.05 -4.74
C PHE A 48 12.79 8.57 -4.86
N GLU A 49 13.56 9.07 -5.84
CA GLU A 49 13.69 10.50 -6.09
C GLU A 49 12.46 11.10 -6.78
N ASN A 50 11.55 10.25 -7.28
CA ASN A 50 10.39 10.66 -8.02
C ASN A 50 9.26 11.03 -7.06
N LYS A 51 9.00 12.34 -6.90
CA LYS A 51 7.97 12.86 -5.98
C LYS A 51 6.57 12.31 -6.28
N ILE A 52 6.30 11.93 -7.53
CA ILE A 52 5.02 11.34 -7.97
C ILE A 52 4.82 9.92 -7.45
N LEU A 53 5.87 9.24 -6.97
CA LEU A 53 5.78 7.85 -6.50
C LEU A 53 4.83 7.75 -5.31
N LEU A 54 4.91 8.71 -4.38
CA LEU A 54 4.02 8.78 -3.23
C LEU A 54 2.57 8.99 -3.68
N ASP A 55 2.31 9.99 -4.53
CA ASP A 55 0.97 10.25 -5.06
C ASP A 55 0.41 9.04 -5.82
N ALA A 56 1.23 8.38 -6.64
CA ALA A 56 0.85 7.19 -7.38
C ALA A 56 0.42 6.05 -6.46
N VAL A 57 1.21 5.75 -5.42
CA VAL A 57 0.85 4.72 -4.44
C VAL A 57 -0.39 5.12 -3.65
N PHE A 58 -0.54 6.39 -3.27
CA PHE A 58 -1.76 6.90 -2.64
C PHE A 58 -2.98 6.65 -3.51
N ILE A 59 -2.92 6.98 -4.81
CA ILE A 59 -4.01 6.74 -5.77
C ILE A 59 -4.34 5.25 -5.87
N VAL A 60 -3.33 4.37 -5.95
CA VAL A 60 -3.54 2.91 -5.98
C VAL A 60 -4.27 2.44 -4.73
N ILE A 61 -3.85 2.89 -3.54
CA ILE A 61 -4.51 2.50 -2.29
C ILE A 61 -5.92 3.06 -2.21
N GLN A 62 -6.13 4.31 -2.64
CA GLN A 62 -7.46 4.93 -2.69
C GLN A 62 -8.39 4.18 -3.64
N ASP A 63 -7.89 3.69 -4.79
CA ASP A 63 -8.66 2.87 -5.72
C ASP A 63 -9.04 1.52 -5.10
N LEU A 64 -8.09 0.87 -4.40
CA LEU A 64 -8.30 -0.41 -3.73
C LEU A 64 -9.26 -0.34 -2.53
N LEU A 65 -9.12 0.67 -1.67
CA LEU A 65 -9.93 0.82 -0.46
C LEU A 65 -11.23 1.59 -0.69
N GLY A 66 -11.25 2.45 -1.70
CA GLY A 66 -12.19 3.55 -1.85
C GLY A 66 -11.76 4.79 -1.05
N GLU A 67 -12.03 5.97 -1.60
CA GLU A 67 -11.62 7.26 -1.02
C GLU A 67 -12.04 7.42 0.45
N LYS A 68 -13.27 7.03 0.82
CA LYS A 68 -13.75 7.13 2.21
C LYS A 68 -12.92 6.26 3.16
N SER A 69 -12.82 4.97 2.84
CA SER A 69 -12.08 4.00 3.65
C SER A 69 -10.61 4.39 3.80
N PHE A 70 -10.01 5.00 2.77
CA PHE A 70 -8.65 5.50 2.84
C PHE A 70 -8.49 6.52 3.98
N TYR A 71 -9.32 7.58 4.03
CA TYR A 71 -9.20 8.64 5.04
C TYR A 71 -9.68 8.21 6.43
N GLU A 72 -10.63 7.28 6.49
CA GLU A 72 -11.17 6.77 7.75
C GLU A 72 -10.24 5.76 8.42
N ASN A 73 -9.63 4.85 7.65
CA ASN A 73 -8.85 3.75 8.19
C ASN A 73 -7.34 3.98 8.19
N LEU A 74 -6.79 4.80 7.28
CA LEU A 74 -5.36 5.09 7.23
C LEU A 74 -5.06 6.46 7.85
N ASN A 75 -4.08 6.49 8.76
CA ASN A 75 -3.54 7.73 9.32
C ASN A 75 -2.32 8.20 8.54
N PHE A 76 -1.46 7.25 8.20
CA PHE A 76 -0.16 7.54 7.66
C PHE A 76 0.28 6.43 6.70
N VAL A 77 0.76 6.83 5.53
CA VAL A 77 1.30 5.92 4.51
C VAL A 77 2.72 6.37 4.20
N GLN A 78 3.68 5.48 4.46
CA GLN A 78 5.08 5.69 4.08
C GLN A 78 5.44 4.78 2.91
N LEU A 79 6.42 5.20 2.12
CA LEU A 79 7.05 4.32 1.14
C LEU A 79 8.40 3.84 1.63
N GLY A 80 8.72 2.61 1.30
CA GLY A 80 9.99 1.99 1.66
C GLY A 80 10.51 1.09 0.55
N LYS A 81 11.81 0.80 0.63
CA LYS A 81 12.40 -0.28 -0.15
C LYS A 81 11.87 -1.63 0.37
N MET A 82 11.63 -2.57 -0.53
CA MET A 82 11.32 -3.94 -0.16
C MET A 82 12.51 -4.57 0.59
N PRO A 83 12.36 -4.95 1.87
CA PRO A 83 13.41 -5.66 2.59
C PRO A 83 13.69 -7.02 1.96
N GLU A 84 14.88 -7.56 2.19
CA GLU A 84 15.23 -8.92 1.74
C GLU A 84 14.29 -9.97 2.34
N ASN A 85 13.84 -9.74 3.58
CA ASN A 85 12.86 -10.59 4.24
C ASN A 85 11.44 -10.08 3.97
N THR A 86 10.77 -10.71 3.00
CA THR A 86 9.42 -10.35 2.59
C THR A 86 8.34 -11.18 3.30
N SER A 87 8.71 -12.01 4.27
CA SER A 87 7.80 -12.98 4.91
C SER A 87 6.73 -12.29 5.77
N SER A 88 7.04 -11.11 6.29
CA SER A 88 6.12 -10.28 7.09
C SER A 88 5.39 -9.22 6.24
N LEU A 89 5.58 -9.23 4.93
CA LEU A 89 4.96 -8.26 4.02
C LEU A 89 3.69 -8.86 3.42
N ILE A 90 2.62 -8.08 3.46
CA ILE A 90 1.31 -8.46 2.96
C ILE A 90 1.13 -7.81 1.59
N PRO A 91 0.59 -8.48 0.57
CA PRO A 91 0.28 -7.86 -0.72
C PRO A 91 -0.71 -6.70 -0.55
N ILE A 92 -0.52 -5.60 -1.29
CA ILE A 92 -1.37 -4.42 -1.09
C ILE A 92 -2.84 -4.63 -1.45
N TYR A 93 -3.14 -5.58 -2.34
CA TYR A 93 -4.52 -5.91 -2.68
C TYR A 93 -5.27 -6.57 -1.51
N GLU A 94 -4.57 -7.18 -0.55
CA GLU A 94 -5.17 -7.71 0.68
C GLU A 94 -5.38 -6.63 1.76
N LEU A 95 -4.98 -5.38 1.52
CA LEU A 95 -5.09 -4.30 2.51
C LEU A 95 -6.54 -4.05 2.95
N GLN A 96 -7.50 -4.14 2.02
CA GLN A 96 -8.91 -3.97 2.34
C GLN A 96 -9.40 -5.04 3.32
N GLU A 97 -9.08 -6.30 3.06
CA GLU A 97 -9.42 -7.43 3.93
C GLU A 97 -8.71 -7.30 5.28
N TYR A 98 -7.45 -6.88 5.28
CA TYR A 98 -6.68 -6.65 6.51
C TYR A 98 -7.35 -5.60 7.41
N ILE A 99 -7.77 -4.46 6.84
CA ILE A 99 -8.50 -3.41 7.56
C ILE A 99 -9.81 -3.96 8.10
N ASP A 100 -10.60 -4.66 7.29
CA ASP A 100 -11.89 -5.21 7.70
C ASP A 100 -11.76 -6.18 8.90
N VAL A 101 -10.72 -7.02 8.91
CA VAL A 101 -10.38 -7.90 10.04
C VAL A 101 -9.96 -7.09 11.26
N TRP A 102 -9.14 -6.05 11.09
CA TRP A 102 -8.68 -5.20 12.18
C TRP A 102 -9.82 -4.45 12.86
N HIS A 103 -10.79 -3.94 12.11
CA HIS A 103 -11.98 -3.26 12.65
C HIS A 103 -12.96 -4.20 13.35
N LYS A 104 -12.94 -5.50 13.05
CA LYS A 104 -13.80 -6.52 13.66
C LYS A 104 -13.24 -7.12 14.95
N SER A 105 -12.00 -6.80 15.33
CA SER A 105 -11.26 -7.49 16.39
C SER A 105 -11.21 -6.78 17.75
#